data_AF-A0AAV4BX62-F1
#
_entry.id   AF-A0AAV4BX62-F1
#
_cell.length_a   1.000
_cell.length_b   1.000
_cell.length_c   1.000
_cell.angle_alpha   90.00
_cell.angle_beta   90.00
_cell.angle_gamma   90.00
#
_symmetry.space_group_name_H-M   'P 1'
#
loop_
_entity.id
_entity.type
_entity.pdbx_description
1 polymer ?
#
loop_
_entity_poly.entity_id
_entity_poly.type
_entity_poly.pdbx_seq_one_letter_code
_entity_poly.pdbx_strand_id
1 'polypeptide(L)' 'MSWCRMEFKPKKSHSLSIRKGKVDEATTFRVAEWKIPTVSQEPVKSLGRWYDSSMKDTRRGAETLELASESLLAINKC' A
#
# COMPACT_ATOMS: atom_id res chain seq x y z
N MET A 1 22.89 -9.09 5.19
CA MET A 1 22.26 -10.20 5.95
C MET A 1 21.45 -11.01 4.96
N SER A 2 21.95 -12.18 4.53
CA SER A 2 21.23 -13.06 3.59
C SER A 2 20.52 -14.14 4.39
N TRP A 3 19.21 -14.00 4.60
CA TRP A 3 18.42 -15.10 5.16
C TRP A 3 18.18 -16.12 4.06
N CYS A 4 18.73 -17.32 4.15
CA CYS A 4 18.54 -18.37 3.14
C CYS A 4 18.82 -17.91 1.69
N ARG A 5 19.87 -17.09 1.46
CA ARG A 5 20.18 -16.44 0.16
C ARG A 5 19.13 -15.44 -0.36
N MET A 6 18.13 -15.11 0.45
CA MET A 6 17.16 -14.05 0.15
C MET A 6 17.76 -12.69 0.51
N GLU A 7 17.48 -11.71 -0.35
CA GLU A 7 17.79 -10.31 -0.12
C GLU A 7 16.50 -9.54 0.18
N PHE A 8 16.50 -8.83 1.31
CA PHE A 8 15.39 -7.97 1.67
C PHE A 8 15.41 -6.68 0.83
N LYS A 9 14.26 -6.27 0.28
CA LYS A 9 14.11 -5.04 -0.50
C LYS A 9 13.26 -4.04 0.29
N PRO A 10 13.87 -3.14 1.09
CA PRO A 10 13.14 -2.22 1.96
C PRO A 10 12.11 -1.37 1.22
N LYS A 11 12.44 -0.89 0.01
CA LYS A 11 11.55 -0.10 -0.85
C LYS A 11 10.30 -0.85 -1.35
N LYS A 12 10.24 -2.17 -1.19
CA LYS A 12 9.09 -2.99 -1.55
C LYS A 12 8.25 -3.41 -0.34
N SER A 13 8.64 -2.98 0.84
CA SER A 13 7.94 -3.26 2.08
C SER A 13 7.46 -1.94 2.66
N HIS A 14 6.19 -1.88 3.05
CA HIS A 14 5.61 -0.69 3.69
C HIS A 14 4.99 -1.09 5.01
N SER A 15 5.42 -0.47 6.11
CA SER A 15 4.94 -0.81 7.44
C SER A 15 3.71 -0.01 7.83
N LEU A 16 2.83 -0.64 8.61
CA LEU A 16 1.68 -0.01 9.25
C LEU A 16 1.55 -0.56 10.66
N SER A 17 1.56 0.32 11.67
CA SER A 17 1.28 -0.04 13.06
C SER A 17 -0.09 0.49 13.44
N ILE A 18 -0.89 -0.33 14.11
CA ILE A 18 -2.22 0.05 14.60
C ILE A 18 -2.27 -0.21 16.10
N ARG A 19 -2.54 0.83 16.88
CA ARG A 19 -2.70 0.74 18.34
C ARG A 19 -4.05 1.33 18.73
N LYS A 20 -4.88 0.51 19.40
CA LYS A 20 -6.24 0.90 19.83
C LYS A 20 -7.09 1.46 18.68
N GLY A 21 -7.03 0.83 17.51
CA GLY A 21 -7.82 1.21 16.32
C GLY A 21 -7.38 2.50 15.63
N LYS A 22 -6.24 3.07 16.01
CA LYS A 22 -5.63 4.23 15.36
C LYS A 22 -4.27 3.86 14.79
N VAL A 23 -3.92 4.50 13.68
CA VAL A 23 -2.56 4.39 13.12
C VAL A 23 -1.58 4.94 14.15
N ASP A 24 -0.55 4.15 14.46
CA ASP A 24 0.52 4.52 15.37
C ASP A 24 1.76 4.91 14.55
N GLU A 25 1.90 6.21 14.31
CA GLU A 25 2.99 6.76 13.50
C GLU A 25 4.35 6.78 14.24
N ALA A 26 4.35 6.58 15.56
CA ALA A 26 5.58 6.55 16.35
C ALA A 26 6.35 5.23 16.15
N THR A 27 5.64 4.13 15.89
CA THR A 27 6.25 2.83 15.66
C THR A 27 6.91 2.79 14.27
N THR A 28 8.23 2.64 14.25
CA THR A 28 9.02 2.50 13.02
C THR A 28 9.64 1.12 12.93
N PHE A 29 9.52 0.49 11.76
CA PHE A 29 10.14 -0.81 11.48
C PHE A 29 11.48 -0.63 10.76
N ARG A 30 12.45 -1.48 11.12
CA ARG A 30 13.78 -1.51 10.50
C ARG A 30 14.19 -2.95 10.22
N VAL A 31 14.92 -3.15 9.14
CA VAL A 31 15.59 -4.42 8.81
C VAL A 31 17.06 -4.11 8.58
N ALA A 32 17.92 -4.62 9.48
CA ALA A 32 19.30 -4.17 9.60
C ALA A 32 19.37 -2.62 9.67
N GLU A 33 20.13 -1.98 8.80
CA GLU A 33 20.29 -0.52 8.74
C GLU A 33 19.13 0.20 8.01
N TRP A 34 18.23 -0.55 7.35
CA TRP A 34 17.20 0.03 6.50
C TRP A 34 15.92 0.31 7.27
N LYS A 35 15.49 1.58 7.28
CA LYS A 35 14.14 1.97 7.70
C LYS A 35 13.12 1.57 6.63
N ILE A 36 12.05 0.90 7.04
CA ILE A 36 10.93 0.56 6.16
C ILE A 36 10.05 1.81 6.01
N PRO A 37 9.68 2.23 4.78
CA PRO A 37 8.71 3.32 4.59
C PRO A 37 7.37 2.94 5.22
N THR A 38 6.61 3.92 5.70
CA THR A 38 5.25 3.65 6.22
C THR A 38 4.22 3.76 5.11
N VAL A 39 3.07 3.10 5.26
CA VAL A 39 1.94 3.26 4.33
C VAL A 39 1.39 4.70 4.32
N SER A 40 1.53 5.44 5.44
CA SER A 40 1.20 6.87 5.49
C SER A 40 2.11 7.72 4.61
N GLN A 41 3.40 7.36 4.52
CA GLN A 41 4.39 8.08 3.72
C GLN A 41 4.32 7.70 2.25
N GLU A 42 4.22 6.40 1.99
CA GLU A 42 4.19 5.83 0.64
C GLU A 42 3.03 4.83 0.57
N PRO A 43 1.84 5.30 0.17
CA PRO A 43 0.69 4.43 -0.09
C PRO A 43 1.01 3.38 -1.16
N VAL A 44 0.39 2.21 -1.03
CA VAL A 44 0.68 1.07 -1.91
C VAL A 44 -0.46 0.86 -2.89
N LYS A 45 -0.15 0.71 -4.19
CA LYS A 45 -1.12 0.26 -5.20
C LYS A 45 -1.02 -1.26 -5.38
N SER A 46 -2.13 -1.96 -5.27
CA SER A 46 -2.21 -3.40 -5.55
C SER A 46 -3.55 -3.72 -6.23
N LEU A 47 -3.51 -4.51 -7.31
CA LEU A 47 -4.69 -4.91 -8.09
C LEU A 47 -5.59 -3.72 -8.51
N GLY A 48 -4.97 -2.62 -8.94
CA GLY A 48 -5.70 -1.40 -9.33
C GLY A 48 -6.15 -0.52 -8.16
N ARG A 49 -6.04 -1.01 -6.92
CA ARG A 49 -6.51 -0.34 -5.70
C ARG A 49 -5.38 0.36 -4.96
N TRP A 50 -5.62 1.59 -4.51
CA TRP A 50 -4.73 2.28 -3.56
C TRP A 50 -5.08 1.91 -2.12
N TYR A 51 -4.04 1.61 -1.34
CA TYR A 51 -4.07 1.35 0.09
C TYR A 51 -3.26 2.44 0.80
N ASP A 52 -3.98 3.27 1.54
CA ASP A 52 -3.41 4.29 2.41
C ASP A 52 -3.56 3.89 3.89
N SER A 53 -3.01 4.72 4.78
CA SER A 53 -3.00 4.46 6.22
C SER A 53 -4.39 4.47 6.87
N SER A 54 -5.42 5.02 6.20
CA SER A 54 -6.78 5.03 6.75
C SER A 54 -7.38 3.63 6.79
N MET A 55 -6.94 2.72 5.91
CA MET A 55 -7.54 1.40 5.68
C MET A 55 -9.06 1.40 5.51
N LYS A 56 -9.65 2.55 5.15
CA LYS A 56 -11.10 2.67 5.01
C LYS A 56 -11.55 2.07 3.68
N ASP A 57 -12.68 1.39 3.72
CA ASP A 57 -13.33 0.81 2.54
C ASP A 57 -14.48 1.66 2.00
N THR A 58 -14.74 2.83 2.61
CA THR A 58 -15.92 3.65 2.30
C THR A 58 -15.96 4.18 0.86
N ARG A 59 -14.81 4.26 0.18
CA ARG A 59 -14.71 4.74 -1.21
C ARG A 59 -14.69 3.63 -2.26
N ARG A 60 -14.74 2.35 -1.87
CA ARG A 60 -14.52 1.24 -2.81
C ARG A 60 -15.54 1.15 -3.93
N GLY A 61 -16.82 1.40 -3.62
CA GLY A 61 -17.86 1.40 -4.63
C GLY A 61 -17.58 2.41 -5.75
N ALA A 62 -17.22 3.64 -5.36
CA ALA A 62 -16.88 4.71 -6.31
C ALA A 62 -15.62 4.38 -7.13
N GLU A 63 -14.54 3.95 -6.47
CA GLU A 63 -13.28 3.58 -7.14
C GLU A 63 -13.47 2.43 -8.15
N THR A 64 -14.31 1.45 -7.81
CA THR A 64 -14.62 0.31 -8.70
C THR A 64 -15.41 0.77 -9.92
N LEU A 65 -16.36 1.68 -9.73
CA LEU A 65 -17.19 2.22 -10.82
C LEU A 65 -16.35 3.08 -11.77
N GLU A 66 -15.46 3.91 -11.24
CA GLU A 66 -14.49 4.68 -12.04
C GLU A 66 -13.60 3.75 -12.87
N LEU A 67 -12.97 2.76 -12.23
CA LEU A 67 -12.10 1.80 -12.93
C LEU A 67 -12.84 1.04 -14.04
N ALA A 68 -14.07 0.60 -13.78
CA ALA A 68 -14.89 -0.09 -14.78
C ALA A 68 -15.23 0.84 -15.95
N SER A 69 -15.59 2.09 -15.67
CA SER A 69 -15.93 3.08 -16.70
C SER A 69 -14.71 3.42 -17.57
N GLU A 70 -13.55 3.67 -16.96
CA GLU A 70 -12.29 3.90 -17.66
C GLU A 70 -11.91 2.71 -18.54
N SER A 71 -12.06 1.49 -18.03
CA SER A 71 -11.75 0.27 -18.76
C SER A 71 -12.65 0.09 -19.98
N LEU A 72 -13.96 0.34 -19.86
CA LEU A 72 -14.90 0.28 -20.99
C LEU A 72 -14.60 1.35 -22.04
N LEU A 73 -14.27 2.58 -21.62
CA LEU A 73 -13.87 3.65 -22.54
C LEU A 73 -12.57 3.32 -23.29
N ALA A 74 -11.62 2.66 -22.62
CA ALA A 74 -10.37 2.23 -23.26
C ALA A 74 -10.63 1.16 -24.33
N ILE A 75 -11.53 0.19 -24.07
CA ILE A 75 -11.91 -0.83 -25.05
C ILE A 75 -12.53 -0.20 -26.31
N ASN A 76 -13.41 0.79 -26.14
CA ASN A 76 -14.07 1.46 -27.26
C ASN A 76 -13.14 2.34 -28.13
N LYS A 77 -11.92 2.61 -27.65
CA LYS A 77 -10.90 3.37 -28.40
C LYS A 77 -9.95 2.47 -29.20
N CYS A 78 -10.00 1.16 -29.00
CA CYS A 78 -9.30 0.16 -29.79
C CYS A 78 -10.12 -0.24 -31.02
#